data_AF-A0A2W6YJ05-F1
#
_entry.id   AF-A0A2W6YJ05-F1
#
_cell.length_a   1.000
_cell.length_b   1.000
_cell.length_c   1.000
_cell.angle_alpha   90.00
_cell.angle_beta   90.00
_cell.angle_gamma   90.00
#
_symmetry.space_group_name_H-M   'P 1'
#
loop_
_entity.id
_entity.type
_entity.pdbx_description
1 polymer ?
#
loop_
_entity_poly.entity_id
_entity_poly.type
_entity_poly.pdbx_seq_one_letter_code
_entity_poly.pdbx_strand_id
1 'polypeptide(L)'
;MKLIIGIIALNFVMLNCNKKSSNSNEELKMNNQELINHIKLAINPKYQDWVVFKHGTYIIFDEADTVKEIHKEALKQMKEFGPVYAGGPAGDFGITTLDKTDGWIVSGHGYGMYTYVSPLELDNKNPSDSEIGLFGRNKRDLDGKNPEIIFINRKK
;
A
#
# COMPACT_ATOMS: atom_id res chain seq x y z
N MET A 1 -10.39 -67.98 -33.81
CA MET A 1 -9.72 -66.67 -33.78
C MET A 1 -10.43 -65.83 -32.72
N LYS A 2 -9.67 -65.28 -31.76
CA LYS A 2 -10.15 -64.56 -30.58
C LYS A 2 -11.02 -63.34 -30.96
N LEU A 3 -12.09 -63.06 -30.20
CA LEU A 3 -12.15 -61.84 -29.37
C LEU A 3 -13.38 -61.86 -28.43
N ILE A 4 -13.08 -61.89 -27.13
CA ILE A 4 -13.98 -61.54 -26.02
C ILE A 4 -13.73 -60.06 -25.76
N ILE A 5 -14.74 -59.20 -25.84
CA ILE A 5 -14.82 -57.88 -25.19
C ILE A 5 -16.32 -57.59 -25.06
N GLY A 6 -17.00 -57.68 -23.93
CA GLY A 6 -16.72 -57.01 -22.65
C GLY A 6 -17.76 -55.90 -22.49
N ILE A 7 -18.90 -56.20 -21.85
CA ILE A 7 -19.95 -55.20 -21.52
C ILE A 7 -19.37 -54.27 -20.45
N ILE A 8 -19.01 -53.05 -20.84
CA ILE A 8 -18.66 -51.99 -19.89
C ILE A 8 -19.93 -51.20 -19.61
N ALA A 9 -20.49 -51.44 -18.43
CA ALA A 9 -21.51 -50.57 -17.85
C ALA A 9 -20.90 -49.18 -17.62
N LEU A 10 -21.38 -48.19 -18.37
CA LEU A 10 -20.95 -46.80 -18.21
C LEU A 10 -21.60 -46.26 -16.93
N ASN A 11 -20.83 -46.22 -15.85
CA ASN A 11 -21.23 -45.54 -14.61
C ASN A 11 -21.47 -44.06 -14.90
N PHE A 12 -22.73 -43.64 -14.75
CA PHE A 12 -23.14 -42.25 -14.71
C PHE A 12 -22.57 -41.61 -13.43
N VAL A 13 -21.36 -41.05 -13.52
CA VAL A 13 -20.87 -40.15 -12.49
C VAL A 13 -21.59 -38.83 -12.70
N MET A 14 -22.61 -38.58 -11.87
CA MET A 14 -23.17 -37.25 -11.66
C MET A 14 -22.03 -36.35 -11.16
N LEU A 15 -21.37 -35.62 -12.06
CA LEU A 15 -20.57 -34.48 -11.68
C LEU A 15 -21.54 -33.40 -11.19
N ASN A 16 -21.62 -33.32 -9.87
CA ASN A 16 -22.24 -32.25 -9.11
C ASN A 16 -21.57 -30.93 -9.54
N CYS A 17 -22.17 -30.24 -10.51
CA CYS A 17 -21.72 -28.93 -10.95
C CYS A 17 -22.15 -27.90 -9.90
N ASN A 18 -21.48 -27.93 -8.75
CA ASN A 18 -21.57 -26.85 -7.78
C ASN A 18 -20.76 -25.69 -8.35
N LYS A 19 -21.39 -24.93 -9.28
CA LYS A 19 -20.92 -23.61 -9.67
C LYS A 19 -20.99 -22.73 -8.44
N LYS A 20 -19.94 -22.75 -7.62
CA LYS A 20 -19.59 -21.60 -6.79
C LYS A 20 -19.33 -20.48 -7.79
N SER A 21 -20.34 -19.64 -7.96
CA SER A 21 -20.21 -18.29 -8.45
C SER A 21 -19.23 -17.56 -7.53
N SER A 22 -17.93 -17.70 -7.79
CA SER A 22 -16.94 -16.77 -7.27
C SER A 22 -17.20 -15.46 -7.98
N ASN A 23 -17.67 -14.47 -7.23
CA ASN A 23 -17.74 -13.08 -7.67
C ASN A 23 -16.36 -12.68 -8.22
N SER A 24 -16.22 -12.74 -9.54
CA SER A 24 -15.17 -12.05 -10.27
C SER A 24 -15.52 -10.57 -10.23
N ASN A 25 -14.85 -9.83 -9.33
CA ASN A 25 -14.62 -8.37 -9.28
C ASN A 25 -14.50 -7.86 -7.82
N GLU A 26 -13.84 -8.60 -6.92
CA GLU A 26 -13.15 -7.93 -5.81
C GLU A 26 -11.80 -7.49 -6.37
N GLU A 27 -11.73 -6.21 -6.74
CA GLU A 27 -10.49 -5.47 -6.91
C GLU A 27 -9.53 -5.86 -5.77
N LEU A 28 -8.36 -6.42 -6.09
CA LEU A 28 -7.39 -6.91 -5.11
C LEU A 28 -6.86 -5.73 -4.29
N LYS A 29 -7.62 -5.32 -3.29
CA LYS A 29 -7.24 -4.26 -2.38
C LYS A 29 -6.26 -4.84 -1.36
N MET A 30 -5.01 -4.40 -1.47
CA MET A 30 -3.97 -4.70 -0.49
C MET A 30 -4.48 -4.42 0.92
N ASN A 31 -4.35 -5.39 1.83
CA ASN A 31 -4.79 -5.21 3.21
C ASN A 31 -3.75 -4.43 4.03
N ASN A 32 -4.15 -3.95 5.22
CA ASN A 32 -3.27 -3.13 6.06
C ASN A 32 -1.95 -3.83 6.42
N GLN A 33 -1.96 -5.15 6.64
CA GLN A 33 -0.75 -5.88 7.02
C GLN A 33 0.25 -5.96 5.86
N GLU A 34 -0.23 -6.17 4.63
CA GLU A 34 0.59 -6.13 3.42
C GLU A 34 1.17 -4.74 3.21
N LEU A 35 0.35 -3.69 3.31
CA LEU A 35 0.80 -2.29 3.23
C LEU A 35 1.93 -2.00 4.23
N ILE A 36 1.75 -2.39 5.50
CA ILE A 36 2.76 -2.19 6.54
C ILE A 36 4.06 -2.95 6.22
N ASN A 37 3.96 -4.17 5.67
CA ASN A 37 5.13 -4.96 5.30
C ASN A 37 5.92 -4.30 4.15
N HIS A 38 5.22 -3.81 3.12
CA HIS A 38 5.86 -3.08 2.03
C HIS A 38 6.54 -1.80 2.51
N ILE A 39 5.85 -1.00 3.35
CA ILE A 39 6.43 0.20 3.95
C ILE A 39 7.64 -0.13 4.81
N LYS A 40 7.59 -1.19 5.62
CA LYS A 40 8.73 -1.64 6.42
C LYS A 40 9.95 -1.98 5.55
N LEU A 41 9.75 -2.59 4.38
CA LEU A 41 10.82 -2.90 3.43
C LEU A 41 11.36 -1.65 2.72
N ALA A 42 10.51 -0.65 2.51
CA ALA A 42 10.87 0.64 1.92
C ALA A 42 11.71 1.53 2.85
N ILE A 43 11.53 1.40 4.17
CA ILE A 43 12.24 2.20 5.17
C ILE A 43 13.66 1.65 5.36
N ASN A 44 14.66 2.54 5.32
CA ASN A 44 16.03 2.15 5.66
C ASN A 44 16.05 1.61 7.11
N PRO A 45 16.56 0.39 7.36
CA PRO A 45 16.56 -0.22 8.69
C PRO A 45 17.26 0.58 9.79
N LYS A 46 18.05 1.62 9.46
CA LYS A 46 18.58 2.53 10.49
C LYS A 46 17.48 3.35 11.20
N TYR A 47 16.34 3.55 10.55
CA TYR A 47 15.20 4.29 11.10
C TYR A 47 14.21 3.32 11.75
N GLN A 48 14.10 3.40 13.07
CA GLN A 48 13.32 2.45 13.88
C GLN A 48 12.02 3.04 14.44
N ASP A 49 11.77 4.34 14.24
CA ASP A 49 10.58 5.01 14.75
C ASP A 49 9.81 5.61 13.60
N TRP A 50 8.65 5.05 13.30
CA TRP A 50 7.84 5.47 12.16
C TRP A 50 6.37 5.13 12.36
N VAL A 51 5.51 5.90 11.72
CA VAL A 51 4.04 5.81 11.82
C VAL A 51 3.44 5.67 10.44
N VAL A 52 2.45 4.79 10.27
CA VAL A 52 1.74 4.56 9.00
C VAL A 52 0.30 5.00 9.13
N PHE A 53 -0.15 5.73 8.11
CA PHE A 53 -1.51 6.17 7.93
C PHE A 53 -2.25 5.28 6.93
N LYS A 54 -3.58 5.31 7.03
CA LYS A 54 -4.49 4.42 6.30
C LYS A 54 -4.30 4.41 4.78
N HIS A 55 -3.99 5.54 4.18
CA HIS A 55 -3.76 5.63 2.74
C HIS A 55 -2.28 5.45 2.38
N GLY A 56 -1.44 4.88 3.26
CA GLY A 56 -0.07 4.50 2.94
C GLY A 56 0.94 5.65 3.01
N THR A 57 0.52 6.82 3.50
CA THR A 57 1.49 7.84 3.95
C THR A 57 2.14 7.36 5.24
N TYR A 58 3.44 7.56 5.38
CA TYR A 58 4.15 7.27 6.61
C TYR A 58 5.13 8.38 6.97
N ILE A 59 5.40 8.50 8.25
CA ILE A 59 6.32 9.50 8.81
C ILE A 59 7.44 8.77 9.55
N ILE A 60 8.68 9.07 9.20
CA ILE A 60 9.88 8.64 9.92
C ILE A 60 10.27 9.73 10.94
N PHE A 61 10.59 9.30 12.16
CA PHE A 61 11.08 10.17 13.23
C PHE A 61 12.55 9.89 13.53
N ASP A 62 13.44 10.78 13.11
CA ASP A 62 14.90 10.62 13.31
C ASP A 62 15.33 10.80 14.77
N GLU A 63 14.66 11.69 15.51
CA GLU A 63 14.95 12.01 16.91
C GLU A 63 13.77 11.64 17.80
N ALA A 64 13.25 10.43 17.63
CA ALA A 64 12.00 10.00 18.25
C ALA A 64 12.04 9.91 19.80
N ASP A 65 13.23 9.97 20.40
CA ASP A 65 13.44 10.06 21.85
C ASP A 65 13.07 11.45 22.41
N THR A 66 13.10 12.49 21.56
CA THR A 66 12.65 13.85 21.91
C THR A 66 11.13 14.00 21.83
N VAL A 67 10.45 13.04 21.19
CA VAL A 67 9.01 13.06 20.96
C VAL A 67 8.29 12.32 22.07
N LYS A 68 7.66 13.08 22.99
CA LYS A 68 6.94 12.53 24.14
C LYS A 68 5.76 11.62 23.76
N GLU A 69 4.98 12.00 22.74
CA GLU A 69 3.79 11.28 22.29
C GLU A 69 3.81 11.14 20.77
N ILE A 70 4.45 10.08 20.25
CA ILE A 70 4.62 9.89 18.79
C ILE A 70 3.30 9.90 18.03
N HIS A 71 2.23 9.34 18.62
CA HIS A 71 0.91 9.30 18.00
C HIS A 71 0.35 10.72 17.79
N LYS A 72 0.46 11.58 18.82
CA LYS A 72 -0.02 12.95 18.76
C LYS A 72 0.81 13.80 17.80
N GLU A 73 2.13 13.62 17.80
CA GLU A 73 3.03 14.34 16.91
C GLU A 73 2.82 13.93 15.45
N ALA A 74 2.64 12.63 15.16
CA ALA A 74 2.32 12.16 13.82
C ALA A 74 0.99 12.74 13.31
N LEU A 75 -0.06 12.75 14.13
CA LEU A 75 -1.34 13.39 13.76
C LEU A 75 -1.18 14.89 13.51
N LYS A 76 -0.35 15.59 14.29
CA LYS A 76 -0.06 17.01 14.10
C LYS A 76 0.65 17.25 12.75
N GLN A 77 1.74 16.53 12.48
CA GLN A 77 2.49 16.65 11.23
C GLN A 77 1.63 16.28 10.01
N MET A 78 0.78 15.25 10.11
CA MET A 78 -0.14 14.88 9.04
C MET A 78 -1.15 15.99 8.73
N LYS A 79 -1.70 16.65 9.76
CA LYS A 79 -2.63 17.78 9.54
C LYS A 79 -1.93 19.01 8.95
N GLU A 80 -0.68 19.24 9.33
CA GLU A 80 0.09 20.40 8.89
C GLU A 80 0.61 20.24 7.46
N PHE A 81 1.17 19.08 7.14
CA PHE A 81 1.88 18.85 5.87
C PHE A 81 1.16 17.88 4.92
N GLY A 82 0.19 17.10 5.39
CA GLY A 82 -0.54 16.12 4.57
C GLY A 82 -1.40 16.76 3.47
N PRO A 83 -2.25 17.77 3.77
CA PRO A 83 -3.13 18.37 2.77
C PRO A 83 -2.36 18.97 1.58
N VAL A 84 -2.85 18.72 0.37
CA VAL A 84 -2.25 19.23 -0.87
C VAL A 84 -3.15 20.31 -1.46
N TYR A 85 -2.67 21.55 -1.44
CA TYR A 85 -3.36 22.70 -2.04
C TYR A 85 -2.74 23.07 -3.39
N ALA A 86 -3.57 23.46 -4.35
CA ALA A 86 -3.10 23.98 -5.63
C ALA A 86 -2.21 25.22 -5.41
N GLY A 87 -1.04 25.25 -6.03
CA GLY A 87 -0.05 26.33 -5.87
C GLY A 87 0.69 26.33 -4.52
N GLY A 88 0.49 25.32 -3.66
CA GLY A 88 1.20 25.18 -2.39
C GLY A 88 2.54 24.42 -2.52
N PRO A 89 3.38 24.41 -1.45
CA PRO A 89 4.68 23.71 -1.44
C PRO A 89 4.60 22.20 -1.67
N ALA A 90 3.44 21.59 -1.43
CA ALA A 90 3.17 20.17 -1.73
C ALA A 90 2.85 19.92 -3.23
N GLY A 91 3.05 20.92 -4.09
CA GLY A 91 2.95 20.83 -5.53
C GLY A 91 4.03 19.95 -6.15
N ASP A 92 5.25 20.07 -5.63
CA ASP A 92 6.42 19.33 -6.10
C ASP A 92 6.54 17.98 -5.39
N PHE A 93 6.98 16.96 -6.14
CA PHE A 93 7.17 15.61 -5.64
C PHE A 93 8.40 14.95 -6.25
N GLY A 94 9.00 14.05 -5.48
CA GLY A 94 10.05 13.15 -5.95
C GLY A 94 9.53 11.72 -5.95
N ILE A 95 10.10 10.88 -6.82
CA ILE A 95 9.75 9.46 -6.92
C ILE A 95 11.02 8.63 -6.74
N THR A 96 10.91 7.58 -5.95
CA THR A 96 11.96 6.60 -5.74
C THR A 96 11.39 5.22 -5.97
N THR A 97 11.95 4.48 -6.93
CA THR A 97 11.61 3.07 -7.15
C THR A 97 12.23 2.22 -6.03
N LEU A 98 11.46 1.27 -5.50
CA LEU A 98 11.90 0.41 -4.40
C LEU A 98 12.65 -0.82 -4.93
N ASP A 99 13.66 -1.24 -4.18
CA ASP A 99 14.54 -2.37 -4.51
C ASP A 99 14.24 -3.63 -3.71
N LYS A 100 13.69 -3.48 -2.50
CA LYS A 100 13.37 -4.58 -1.56
C LYS A 100 11.91 -5.00 -1.58
N THR A 101 11.10 -4.29 -2.36
CA THR A 101 9.68 -4.53 -2.53
C THR A 101 9.24 -3.89 -3.83
N ASP A 102 8.17 -4.39 -4.44
CA ASP A 102 7.52 -3.72 -5.55
C ASP A 102 6.99 -2.34 -5.13
N GLY A 103 6.87 -1.44 -6.11
CA GLY A 103 6.27 -0.12 -5.94
C GLY A 103 7.25 1.03 -5.81
N TRP A 104 6.70 2.17 -5.39
CA TRP A 104 7.41 3.45 -5.36
C TRP A 104 7.14 4.20 -4.07
N ILE A 105 8.07 5.07 -3.72
CA ILE A 105 7.90 6.09 -2.71
C ILE A 105 7.74 7.44 -3.39
N VAL A 106 6.70 8.16 -3.00
CA VAL A 106 6.48 9.56 -3.36
C VAL A 106 6.88 10.42 -2.17
N SER A 107 7.88 11.29 -2.39
CA SER A 107 8.31 12.33 -1.46
C SER A 107 7.76 13.69 -1.87
N GLY A 108 7.75 14.65 -0.96
CA GLY A 108 7.29 16.01 -1.22
C GLY A 108 7.58 16.92 -0.04
N HIS A 109 6.68 17.87 0.23
CA HIS A 109 6.79 18.75 1.39
C HIS A 109 6.76 17.97 2.73
N GLY A 110 7.25 18.55 3.83
CA GLY A 110 7.27 17.89 5.14
C GLY A 110 8.36 16.82 5.29
N TYR A 111 9.39 17.15 6.08
CA TYR A 111 10.52 16.25 6.33
C TYR A 111 10.06 14.91 6.94
N GLY A 112 10.64 13.81 6.47
CA GLY A 112 10.34 12.47 6.98
C GLY A 112 8.97 11.91 6.54
N MET A 113 8.17 12.65 5.77
CA MET A 113 6.85 12.21 5.29
C MET A 113 6.91 11.70 3.85
N TYR A 114 6.46 10.47 3.65
CA TYR A 114 6.55 9.75 2.39
C TYR A 114 5.25 9.00 2.12
N THR A 115 4.94 8.68 0.86
CA THR A 115 3.75 7.89 0.50
C THR A 115 4.15 6.68 -0.32
N TYR A 116 3.74 5.50 0.12
CA TYR A 116 3.92 4.27 -0.65
C TYR A 116 2.84 4.13 -1.73
N VAL A 117 3.24 3.78 -2.93
CA VAL A 117 2.35 3.47 -4.06
C VAL A 117 2.66 2.07 -4.55
N SER A 118 1.68 1.17 -4.46
CA SER A 118 1.76 -0.17 -5.01
C SER A 118 1.43 -0.16 -6.50
N PRO A 119 2.10 -0.98 -7.33
CA PRO A 119 1.72 -1.16 -8.73
C PRO A 119 0.29 -1.66 -8.92
N LEU A 120 -0.27 -2.36 -7.93
CA LEU A 120 -1.64 -2.86 -7.97
C LEU A 120 -2.71 -1.77 -7.80
N GLU A 121 -2.30 -0.57 -7.37
CA GLU A 121 -3.21 0.57 -7.20
C GLU A 121 -3.31 1.44 -8.46
N LEU A 122 -2.53 1.14 -9.51
CA LEU A 122 -2.47 1.90 -10.75
C LEU A 122 -3.05 1.07 -11.89
N ASP A 123 -3.83 1.72 -12.75
CA ASP A 123 -4.44 1.07 -13.92
C ASP A 123 -3.39 0.69 -14.99
N ASN A 124 -2.31 1.47 -15.07
CA ASN A 124 -1.24 1.27 -16.04
C ASN A 124 -0.15 0.37 -15.47
N LYS A 125 0.22 -0.69 -16.21
CA LYS A 125 1.30 -1.62 -15.83
C LYS A 125 2.69 -0.98 -15.88
N ASN A 126 2.87 0.04 -16.73
CA ASN A 126 4.10 0.82 -16.86
C ASN A 126 3.77 2.31 -16.68
N PRO A 127 3.42 2.73 -15.46
CA PRO A 127 3.02 4.10 -15.19
C PRO A 127 4.22 5.03 -15.34
N SER A 128 3.97 6.22 -15.85
CA SER A 128 4.94 7.31 -15.85
C SER A 128 5.17 7.86 -14.43
N ASP A 129 6.28 8.54 -14.24
CA ASP A 129 6.59 9.23 -12.99
C ASP A 129 5.46 10.20 -12.58
N SER A 130 4.91 10.97 -13.52
CA SER A 130 3.80 11.89 -13.20
C SER A 130 2.56 11.17 -12.70
N GLU A 131 2.21 10.01 -13.26
CA GLU A 131 1.08 9.19 -12.80
C GLU A 131 1.29 8.69 -11.37
N ILE A 132 2.47 8.11 -11.09
CA ILE A 132 2.85 7.62 -9.76
C ILE A 132 2.81 8.76 -8.73
N GLY A 133 3.44 9.89 -9.07
CA GLY A 133 3.54 11.04 -8.17
C GLY A 133 2.21 11.69 -7.87
N LEU A 134 1.35 11.88 -8.87
CA LEU A 134 0.00 12.42 -8.67
C LEU A 134 -0.86 11.47 -7.83
N PHE A 135 -0.75 10.16 -8.05
CA PHE A 135 -1.49 9.17 -7.27
C PHE A 135 -1.04 9.17 -5.80
N GLY A 136 0.27 9.14 -5.54
CA GLY A 136 0.81 9.25 -4.17
C GLY A 136 0.43 10.57 -3.49
N ARG A 137 0.44 11.70 -4.21
CA ARG A 137 -0.03 12.99 -3.67
C ARG A 137 -1.49 12.96 -3.27
N ASN A 138 -2.35 12.35 -4.07
CA ASN A 138 -3.76 12.20 -3.73
C ASN A 138 -3.94 11.35 -2.46
N LYS A 139 -3.22 10.23 -2.34
CA LYS A 139 -3.23 9.39 -1.13
C LYS A 139 -2.82 10.17 0.12
N ARG A 140 -1.76 10.99 0.00
CA ARG A 140 -1.32 11.88 1.08
C ARG A 140 -2.36 12.93 1.45
N ASP A 141 -3.04 13.52 0.48
CA ASP A 141 -4.12 14.49 0.73
C ASP A 141 -5.30 13.85 1.46
N LEU A 142 -5.64 12.59 1.15
CA LEU A 142 -6.65 11.82 1.88
C LEU A 142 -6.26 11.62 3.35
N ASP A 143 -5.02 11.21 3.61
CA ASP A 143 -4.47 11.08 4.97
C ASP A 143 -4.39 12.44 5.68
N GLY A 144 -4.07 13.53 4.96
CA GLY A 144 -4.01 14.89 5.50
C GLY A 144 -5.37 15.44 5.93
N LYS A 145 -6.41 15.19 5.13
CA LYS A 145 -7.79 15.62 5.41
C LYS A 145 -8.44 14.79 6.52
N ASN A 146 -8.18 13.47 6.55
CA ASN A 146 -8.75 12.54 7.53
C ASN A 146 -7.66 11.63 8.10
N PRO A 147 -6.81 12.13 9.01
CA PRO A 147 -5.69 11.35 9.52
C PRO A 147 -6.16 10.16 10.35
N GLU A 148 -5.82 8.94 9.90
CA GLU A 148 -6.07 7.68 10.59
C GLU A 148 -4.78 6.86 10.64
N ILE A 149 -4.21 6.68 11.84
CA ILE A 149 -3.01 5.88 12.06
C ILE A 149 -3.40 4.41 12.14
N ILE A 150 -2.78 3.58 11.31
CA ILE A 150 -3.00 2.11 11.29
C ILE A 150 -1.85 1.31 11.91
N PHE A 151 -0.67 1.92 12.05
CA PHE A 151 0.49 1.25 12.65
C PHE A 151 1.51 2.24 13.20
N ILE A 152 2.18 1.84 14.28
CA ILE A 152 3.30 2.57 14.88
C ILE A 152 4.43 1.57 15.15
N ASN A 153 5.60 1.82 14.57
CA ASN A 153 6.84 1.18 14.95
C ASN A 153 7.57 2.06 15.97
N ARG A 154 8.07 1.46 17.04
CA ARG A 154 8.95 2.12 18.01
C ARG A 154 10.20 1.29 18.23
N LYS A 155 11.34 1.96 18.33
CA LYS A 155 12.53 1.36 18.90
C LYS A 155 12.23 0.95 20.34
N LYS A 156 12.59 -0.28 20.69
CA LYS A 156 12.49 -0.80 22.06
C LYS A 156 13.68 -0.37 22.91
#